data_AF-A0A3C1HCT5-F1
#
_entry.id   AF-A0A3C1HCT5-F1
#
_cell.length_a   1.000
_cell.length_b   1.000
_cell.length_c   1.000
_cell.angle_alpha   90.00
_cell.angle_beta   90.00
_cell.angle_gamma   90.00
#
_symmetry.space_group_name_H-M   'P 1'
#
loop_
_entity.id
_entity.type
_entity.pdbx_description
1 polymer ?
#
loop_
_entity_poly.entity_id
_entity_poly.type
_entity_poly.pdbx_seq_one_letter_code
_entity_poly.pdbx_strand_id
1 'polypeptide(L)'
;LTVEQVARLLGFARHSIPVLARAGLLRPVGQGPRNTVKFYHREAVLAHARDEQWLGQAVDAIRDHWRARNQRRRRREGPHSSPPNSTPNPIHLP
;
A
#
# COMPACT_ATOMS: atom_id res chain seq x y z
N LEU A 1 16.29 -8.96 -7.80
CA LEU A 1 14.98 -8.55 -8.35
C LEU A 1 14.69 -7.11 -7.98
N THR A 2 14.22 -6.30 -8.93
CA THR A 2 13.72 -4.95 -8.66
C THR A 2 12.34 -5.00 -7.99
N VAL A 3 11.90 -3.88 -7.43
CA VAL A 3 10.56 -3.72 -6.84
C VAL A 3 9.45 -4.17 -7.80
N GLU A 4 9.55 -3.83 -9.09
CA GLU A 4 8.57 -4.21 -10.12
C GLU A 4 8.55 -5.71 -10.39
N GLN A 5 9.72 -6.34 -10.46
CA GLN A 5 9.82 -7.78 -10.65
C GLN A 5 9.24 -8.55 -9.46
N VAL A 6 9.52 -8.09 -8.23
CA VAL A 6 8.97 -8.67 -7.02
C VAL A 6 7.45 -8.51 -6.97
N ALA A 7 6.94 -7.32 -7.29
CA ALA A 7 5.51 -7.05 -7.38
C ALA A 7 4.81 -8.02 -8.35
N ARG A 8 5.38 -8.20 -9.55
CA ARG A 8 4.85 -9.13 -10.55
C ARG A 8 4.87 -10.59 -10.06
N LEU A 9 5.95 -11.01 -9.41
CA LEU A 9 6.09 -12.39 -8.91
C LEU A 9 5.14 -12.72 -7.76
N LEU A 10 4.89 -11.75 -6.87
CA LEU A 10 4.02 -11.92 -5.71
C LEU A 10 2.54 -11.59 -6.01
N GLY A 11 2.22 -11.08 -7.20
CA GLY A 11 0.87 -10.62 -7.53
C GLY A 11 0.43 -9.34 -6.79
N PHE A 12 1.37 -8.57 -6.24
CA PHE A 12 1.08 -7.32 -5.53
C PHE A 12 1.31 -6.08 -6.39
N ALA A 13 0.72 -4.95 -5.98
CA ALA A 13 1.03 -3.66 -6.58
C ALA A 13 2.44 -3.19 -6.20
N ARG A 14 3.11 -2.47 -7.13
CA ARG A 14 4.46 -1.92 -6.95
C ARG A 14 4.62 -1.08 -5.66
N HIS A 15 3.58 -0.34 -5.29
CA HIS A 15 3.58 0.53 -4.11
C HIS A 15 3.48 -0.24 -2.78
N SER A 16 3.04 -1.50 -2.81
CA SER A 16 2.92 -2.36 -1.63
C SER A 16 4.27 -2.98 -1.24
N ILE A 17 5.17 -3.21 -2.19
CA ILE A 17 6.48 -3.83 -1.92
C ILE A 17 7.33 -3.02 -0.92
N PRO A 18 7.43 -1.67 -1.01
CA PRO A 18 8.09 -0.89 0.03
C PRO A 18 7.39 -0.92 1.39
N VAL A 19 6.08 -1.19 1.45
CA VAL A 19 5.34 -1.36 2.72
C VAL A 19 5.75 -2.68 3.36
N LEU A 20 5.78 -3.77 2.59
CA LEU A 20 6.24 -5.08 3.04
C LEU A 20 7.69 -5.05 3.51
N ALA A 21 8.57 -4.34 2.79
CA ALA A 21 9.96 -4.17 3.20
C ALA A 21 10.11 -3.37 4.50
N ARG A 22 9.21 -2.40 4.77
CA ARG A 22 9.16 -1.67 6.05
C ARG A 22 8.56 -2.50 7.18
N ALA A 23 7.66 -3.41 6.87
CA ALA A 23 7.07 -4.36 7.82
C ALA A 23 8.03 -5.50 8.20
N GLY A 24 9.23 -5.58 7.58
CA GLY A 24 10.20 -6.64 7.82
C GLY A 24 9.91 -7.94 7.07
N LEU A 25 8.84 -7.97 6.27
CA LEU A 25 8.41 -9.16 5.51
C LEU A 25 9.25 -9.41 4.25
N LEU A 26 9.94 -8.38 3.75
CA LEU A 26 10.89 -8.50 2.64
C LEU A 26 12.22 -7.87 3.03
N ARG A 27 13.31 -8.62 2.86
CA ARG A 27 14.67 -8.12 3.11
C ARG A 27 15.29 -7.57 1.82
N PRO A 28 15.52 -6.25 1.71
CA PRO A 28 16.27 -5.69 0.60
C PRO A 28 17.77 -6.03 0.74
N VAL A 29 18.40 -6.31 -0.40
CA VAL A 29 19.83 -6.54 -0.55
C VAL A 29 20.50 -5.19 -0.72
N GLY A 30 21.13 -4.70 0.35
CA GLY A 30 21.84 -3.44 0.39
C GLY A 30 21.02 -2.26 0.91
N GLN A 31 21.60 -1.53 1.86
CA GLN A 31 21.10 -0.25 2.34
C GLN A 31 21.62 0.85 1.40
N GLY A 32 21.08 0.93 0.19
CA GLY A 32 21.39 2.02 -0.73
C GLY A 32 20.86 3.37 -0.23
N PRO A 33 21.38 4.50 -0.74
CA PRO A 33 20.82 5.83 -0.50
C PRO A 33 19.31 5.88 -0.72
N ARG A 34 18.64 6.85 -0.09
CA ARG A 34 17.17 7.00 -0.05
C ARG A 34 16.48 6.99 -1.43
N ASN A 35 17.22 7.26 -2.50
CA ASN A 35 16.76 7.34 -3.89
C ASN A 35 17.19 6.16 -4.78
N THR A 36 17.86 5.15 -4.23
CA THR A 36 18.39 4.02 -5.01
C THR A 36 17.37 2.89 -5.10
N VAL A 37 17.34 2.23 -6.27
CA VAL A 37 16.54 1.03 -6.51
C VAL A 37 16.91 -0.05 -5.49
N LYS A 38 15.93 -0.48 -4.69
CA LYS A 38 16.12 -1.61 -3.78
C LYS A 38 16.07 -2.93 -4.55
N PHE A 39 17.09 -3.75 -4.36
CA PHE A 39 17.15 -5.09 -4.93
C PHE A 39 16.73 -6.13 -3.88
N TYR A 40 16.14 -7.23 -4.31
CA TYR A 40 15.72 -8.35 -3.46
C TYR A 40 16.31 -9.66 -3.98
N HIS A 41 16.63 -10.59 -3.09
CA HIS A 41 17.06 -11.93 -3.47
C HIS A 41 15.91 -12.67 -4.15
N ARG A 42 16.17 -13.24 -5.34
CA ARG A 42 15.17 -13.98 -6.10
C ARG A 42 14.63 -15.18 -5.34
N GLU A 43 15.52 -16.01 -4.82
CA GLU A 43 15.15 -17.23 -4.07
C GLU A 43 14.34 -16.89 -2.81
N ALA A 44 14.71 -15.83 -2.07
CA ALA A 44 13.96 -15.39 -0.91
C ALA A 44 12.53 -14.96 -1.28
N VAL A 45 12.37 -14.20 -2.37
CA VAL A 45 11.04 -13.76 -2.85
C VAL A 45 10.19 -14.96 -3.29
N LEU A 46 10.79 -15.95 -3.96
CA LEU A 46 10.07 -17.16 -4.37
C LEU A 46 9.72 -18.06 -3.18
N ALA A 47 10.55 -18.13 -2.15
CA ALA A 47 10.24 -18.83 -0.91
C ALA A 47 9.01 -18.20 -0.23
N HIS A 48 8.99 -16.87 -0.11
CA HIS A 48 7.83 -16.14 0.40
C HIS A 48 6.57 -16.32 -0.45
N ALA A 49 6.71 -16.36 -1.78
CA ALA A 49 5.59 -16.58 -2.69
C ALA A 49 4.90 -17.95 -2.52
N ARG A 50 5.63 -18.95 -2.00
CA ARG A 50 5.12 -20.31 -1.75
C ARG A 50 4.52 -20.48 -0.36
N ASP A 51 4.76 -19.54 0.54
CA ASP A 51 4.29 -19.59 1.92
C ASP A 51 2.95 -18.86 2.03
N GLU A 52 1.88 -19.64 2.20
CA GLU A 52 0.52 -19.12 2.33
C GLU A 52 0.32 -18.32 3.62
N GLN A 53 0.98 -18.72 4.72
CA GLN A 53 0.89 -17.98 5.99
C GLN A 53 1.57 -16.62 5.85
N TRP A 54 2.72 -16.58 5.17
CA TRP A 54 3.40 -15.33 4.85
C TRP A 54 2.53 -14.42 3.97
N LEU A 55 1.81 -14.99 2.99
CA LEU A 55 0.92 -14.20 2.12
C LEU A 55 -0.22 -13.53 2.92
N GLY A 56 -0.83 -14.26 3.86
CA GLY A 56 -1.82 -13.72 4.79
C GLY A 56 -1.27 -12.54 5.59
N GLN A 57 -0.09 -12.72 6.20
CA GLN A 57 0.60 -11.66 6.95
C GLN A 57 0.95 -10.45 6.08
N ALA A 58 1.34 -10.68 4.82
CA ALA A 58 1.64 -9.61 3.87
C ALA A 58 0.41 -8.77 3.54
N VAL A 59 -0.74 -9.41 3.29
CA VAL A 59 -2.01 -8.72 3.03
C VAL A 59 -2.45 -7.91 4.25
N ASP A 60 -2.38 -8.49 5.44
CA ASP A 60 -2.74 -7.80 6.68
C ASP A 60 -1.84 -6.59 6.93
N ALA A 61 -0.52 -6.74 6.76
CA ALA A 61 0.43 -5.65 6.90
C ALA A 61 0.15 -4.48 5.93
N ILE A 62 -0.22 -4.79 4.68
CA ILE A 62 -0.61 -3.78 3.69
C ILE A 62 -1.90 -3.08 4.14
N ARG A 63 -2.92 -3.85 4.56
CA ARG A 63 -4.21 -3.31 5.00
C ARG A 63 -4.04 -2.38 6.19
N ASP A 64 -3.27 -2.79 7.18
CA ASP A 64 -3.02 -2.01 8.39
C ASP A 64 -2.24 -0.73 8.11
N HIS A 65 -1.26 -0.78 7.19
CA HIS A 65 -0.54 0.41 6.75
C HIS A 65 -1.50 1.46 6.16
N TRP A 66 -2.39 1.06 5.26
CA TRP A 66 -3.37 1.98 4.66
C TRP A 66 -4.44 2.42 5.64
N ARG A 67 -4.88 1.54 6.54
CA ARG A 67 -5.82 1.87 7.62
C ARG A 67 -5.24 2.95 8.53
N ALA A 68 -4.00 2.80 8.97
CA ALA A 68 -3.30 3.80 9.79
C ALA A 68 -3.12 5.13 9.04
N ARG A 69 -2.77 5.08 7.74
CA ARG A 69 -2.63 6.29 6.91
C ARG A 69 -3.97 7.02 6.73
N ASN A 70 -5.05 6.29 6.48
CA ASN A 70 -6.38 6.86 6.31
C ASN A 70 -6.93 7.44 7.62
N GLN A 71 -6.69 6.78 8.75
CA GLN A 71 -7.05 7.33 10.07
C GLN A 71 -6.29 8.62 10.37
N ARG A 72 -4.99 8.69 10.06
CA ARG A 72 -4.19 9.92 10.19
C ARG A 72 -4.72 11.04 9.29
N ARG A 73 -5.13 10.71 8.06
CA ARG A 73 -5.73 11.67 7.12
C ARG A 73 -7.06 12.21 7.66
N ARG A 74 -7.97 11.33 8.11
CA ARG A 74 -9.25 11.72 8.73
C ARG A 74 -9.08 12.59 9.98
N ARG A 75 -8.09 12.30 10.82
CA ARG A 75 -7.77 13.13 12.01
C ARG A 75 -7.23 14.52 11.63
N ARG A 76 -6.51 14.62 10.51
CA ARG A 76 -5.97 15.89 9.99
C ARG A 76 -7.00 16.73 9.24
N GLU A 77 -7.96 16.08 8.58
CA GLU A 77 -8.99 16.77 7.79
C GLU A 77 -10.13 17.33 8.65
N GLY A 78 -10.25 16.93 9.92
CA GLY A 78 -11.30 17.42 10.83
C GLY A 78 -12.73 17.21 10.29
N PRO A 79 -13.79 17.54 11.04
CA PRO A 79 -15.17 17.48 10.55
C PRO A 79 -15.51 18.59 9.53
N HIS A 80 -14.52 19.35 9.03
CA HIS A 80 -14.74 20.65 8.38
C HIS A 80 -14.24 20.70 6.93
N SER A 81 -14.59 19.69 6.15
CA SER A 81 -14.57 19.77 4.68
C SER A 81 -15.98 19.44 4.14
N SER A 82 -16.90 20.40 4.34
CA SER A 82 -18.17 20.70 3.67
C SER A 82 -19.18 19.58 3.30
N PRO A 83 -20.43 19.71 3.77
CA PRO A 83 -21.62 19.77 2.91
C PRO A 83 -22.34 21.12 3.12
N PRO A 84 -23.36 21.55 2.33
CA PRO A 84 -23.99 20.97 1.14
C PRO A 84 -24.03 21.95 -0.05
N ASN A 85 -23.93 21.49 -1.31
CA ASN A 85 -24.54 22.27 -2.41
C ASN A 85 -25.97 21.79 -2.59
N SER A 86 -26.86 22.23 -1.69
CA SER A 86 -28.30 22.21 -1.91
C SER A 86 -28.63 23.41 -2.80
N THR A 87 -28.51 23.27 -4.10
CA THR A 87 -29.38 24.04 -5.00
C THR A 87 -30.63 23.20 -5.21
N PRO A 88 -31.80 23.58 -4.66
CA PRO A 88 -33.06 23.01 -5.12
C PRO A 88 -33.21 23.47 -6.57
N ASN A 89 -33.18 22.53 -7.49
CA ASN A 89 -33.55 22.77 -8.87
C ASN A 89 -34.98 23.36 -8.86
N PRO A 90 -35.24 24.59 -9.35
CA PRO A 90 -36.59 25.09 -9.42
C PRO A 90 -37.37 24.18 -10.36
N ILE A 91 -38.33 23.44 -9.79
CA ILE A 91 -39.28 22.62 -10.52
C ILE A 91 -40.07 23.57 -11.43
N HIS A 92 -39.74 23.57 -12.72
CA HIS A 92 -40.70 23.98 -13.74
C HIS A 92 -41.68 22.83 -13.92
N LEU A 93 -42.93 23.07 -13.54
CA LEU A 93 -44.08 22.26 -13.89
C LEU A 93 -45.27 23.20 -14.15
N PRO A 94 -46.21 22.81 -15.01
CA PRO A 94 -46.09 22.36 -16.40
C PRO A 94 -46.16 23.53 -17.41
#